data_AF-A0A9D8FZ75-F1
#
_entry.id   AF-A0A9D8FZ75-F1
#
_cell.length_a   1.000
_cell.length_b   1.000
_cell.length_c   1.000
_cell.angle_alpha   90.00
_cell.angle_beta   90.00
_cell.angle_gamma   90.00
#
_symmetry.space_group_name_H-M   'P 1'
#
loop_
_entity.id
_entity.type
_entity.pdbx_description
1 polymer ?
#
loop_
_entity_poly.entity_id
_entity_poly.type
_entity_poly.pdbx_seq_one_letter_code
_entity_poly.pdbx_strand_id
1 'polypeptide(L)'
;MILRWFKKPENILALCIALTLLVLHFVIIDQVKDQILDEQHYVKEANHLIDGEELDNPEHPPLGKLFLALGIWAFGDGPFGWRFFPIVFGTASIILFYLVCQNLTTRRWVPLIATALFAFENQNFVQSHVAMLDVFSLTPMLAAFLLYLRGKYVSSGVMVALAALAKLTGVFVAVIIFAHWLFTRTDLKQNILEIWRLAVAVFRRNLRSAIDLIVQTAGRNQDGLKFVVVAVIAFLALMPLFDFVAMREFHWPWERISEMKSLMSSLTFSSVDHPAESHPWEWLIKFWEPMWFWYDPTYQACPNYTLGALIMPAMAFAVYWAIRKNSLSMFMALWFAGTFLSLIASILITDRAMFKFYLYPTIGVMCIVLAFIIAKVWTWTPKRTLPWFLILLIVSPITGTLCLVVAYATKRTWASALRTALRWSLRIFVIGFLLGHLAVFTIWFWHDPTDHDFPSWPLVVLTIPAIAFSVYWATRKNSLSIFAALWFAGTYLSLIATVLITDRVMFKFYLYPSIGAVCIALALIIAKLWGLSSKRESKKARWALRSLTISFLIGHLAVFIIMSPYTGLATP
;
A
#
# COMPACT_ATOMS: atom_id res chain seq x y z
N MET A 1 17.85 -16.08 -18.74
CA MET A 1 16.66 -15.22 -18.50
C MET A 1 16.81 -14.37 -17.24
N ILE A 2 17.14 -14.97 -16.08
CA ILE A 2 17.32 -14.28 -14.78
C ILE A 2 18.36 -13.15 -14.83
N LEU A 3 19.53 -13.40 -15.41
CA LEU A 3 20.58 -12.36 -15.55
C LEU A 3 20.13 -11.13 -16.36
N ARG A 4 19.14 -11.25 -17.26
CA ARG A 4 18.59 -10.09 -18.00
C ARG A 4 17.63 -9.27 -17.16
N TRP A 5 17.00 -9.88 -16.14
CA TRP A 5 16.12 -9.17 -15.20
C TRP A 5 16.94 -8.20 -14.34
N PHE A 6 18.09 -8.63 -13.84
CA PHE A 6 19.00 -7.78 -13.05
C PHE A 6 19.69 -6.67 -13.84
N LYS A 7 19.66 -6.68 -15.18
CA LYS A 7 20.22 -5.59 -16.00
C LYS A 7 19.42 -4.29 -15.93
N LYS A 8 18.19 -4.32 -15.41
CA LYS A 8 17.32 -3.15 -15.31
C LYS A 8 17.39 -2.57 -13.89
N PRO A 9 17.80 -1.30 -13.71
CA PRO A 9 17.92 -0.70 -12.38
C PRO A 9 16.58 -0.66 -11.64
N GLU A 10 15.47 -0.52 -12.35
CA GLU A 10 14.13 -0.61 -11.77
C GLU A 10 13.87 -1.97 -11.09
N ASN A 11 14.29 -3.07 -11.71
CA ASN A 11 14.08 -4.39 -11.14
C ASN A 11 14.88 -4.59 -9.85
N ILE A 12 16.12 -4.08 -9.83
CA ILE A 12 16.98 -4.11 -8.64
C ILE A 12 16.32 -3.30 -7.52
N LEU A 13 15.80 -2.10 -7.81
CA LEU A 13 15.16 -1.27 -6.79
C LEU A 13 13.91 -1.93 -6.20
N ALA A 14 13.08 -2.57 -7.03
CA ALA A 14 11.92 -3.32 -6.55
C ALA A 14 12.33 -4.49 -5.65
N LEU A 15 13.41 -5.20 -6.00
CA LEU A 15 13.98 -6.24 -5.15
C LEU A 15 14.52 -5.67 -3.83
N CYS A 16 15.23 -4.54 -3.87
CA CYS A 16 15.71 -3.89 -2.65
C CYS A 16 14.54 -3.49 -1.74
N ILE A 17 13.44 -2.95 -2.27
CA ILE A 17 12.25 -2.62 -1.48
C ILE A 17 11.71 -3.88 -0.77
N ALA A 18 11.54 -4.98 -1.50
CA ALA A 18 11.04 -6.23 -0.94
C ALA A 18 11.99 -6.82 0.11
N LEU A 19 13.30 -6.83 -0.16
CA LEU A 19 14.30 -7.33 0.78
C LEU A 19 14.42 -6.47 2.04
N THR A 20 14.31 -5.15 1.91
CA THR A 20 14.30 -4.24 3.07
C THR A 20 13.11 -4.56 3.98
N LEU A 21 11.91 -4.78 3.42
CA LEU A 21 10.75 -5.14 4.22
C LEU A 21 10.83 -6.56 4.79
N LEU A 22 11.37 -7.51 4.03
CA LEU A 22 11.65 -8.86 4.53
C LEU A 22 12.54 -8.82 5.79
N VAL A 23 13.65 -8.08 5.70
CA VAL A 23 14.57 -7.89 6.83
C VAL A 23 13.85 -7.19 7.98
N LEU A 24 13.11 -6.12 7.71
CA LEU A 24 12.35 -5.41 8.74
C LEU A 24 11.36 -6.31 9.47
N HIS A 25 10.61 -7.14 8.74
CA HIS A 25 9.67 -8.09 9.33
C HIS A 25 10.37 -9.10 10.24
N PHE A 26 11.50 -9.67 9.82
CA PHE A 26 12.25 -10.61 10.66
C PHE A 26 12.92 -9.93 11.87
N VAL A 27 13.30 -8.66 11.75
CA VAL A 27 13.83 -7.88 12.88
C VAL A 27 12.77 -7.67 13.98
N ILE A 28 11.50 -7.52 13.60
CA ILE A 28 10.40 -7.21 14.53
C ILE A 28 9.49 -8.41 14.84
N ILE A 29 9.80 -9.61 14.34
CA ILE A 29 8.91 -10.80 14.39
C ILE A 29 8.51 -11.21 15.82
N ASP A 30 9.44 -11.07 16.76
CA ASP A 30 9.25 -11.41 18.17
C ASP A 30 8.87 -10.20 19.04
N GLN A 31 8.57 -9.05 18.43
CA GLN A 31 8.24 -7.83 19.18
C GLN A 31 6.92 -7.97 19.94
N VAL A 32 5.93 -8.67 19.37
CA VAL A 32 4.70 -9.07 20.06
C VAL A 32 4.73 -10.58 20.26
N LYS A 33 4.82 -11.02 21.52
CA LYS A 33 4.90 -12.45 21.83
C LYS A 33 3.55 -13.16 21.85
N ASP A 34 2.48 -12.40 22.06
CA ASP A 34 1.12 -12.91 22.12
C ASP A 34 0.52 -13.07 20.72
N GLN A 35 -0.47 -13.96 20.62
CA GLN A 35 -1.32 -14.11 19.45
C GLN A 35 -2.31 -12.95 19.37
N ILE A 36 -2.30 -12.22 18.25
CA ILE A 36 -3.15 -11.03 18.06
C ILE A 36 -4.31 -11.30 17.10
N LEU A 37 -5.50 -10.78 17.43
CA LEU A 37 -6.72 -10.96 16.62
C LEU A 37 -6.95 -12.46 16.28
N ASP A 38 -7.17 -12.78 15.00
CA ASP A 38 -7.48 -14.14 14.54
C ASP A 38 -6.26 -15.07 14.55
N GLU A 39 -5.05 -14.60 14.90
CA GLU A 39 -3.93 -15.51 15.19
C GLU A 39 -4.34 -16.53 16.27
N GLN A 40 -5.16 -16.12 17.24
CA GLN A 40 -5.66 -16.99 18.30
C GLN A 40 -6.49 -18.17 17.78
N HIS A 41 -7.18 -17.98 16.66
CA HIS A 41 -7.98 -19.02 16.02
C HIS A 41 -7.11 -19.84 15.05
N TYR A 42 -6.37 -19.17 14.17
CA TYR A 42 -5.62 -19.85 13.11
C TYR A 42 -4.38 -20.59 13.60
N VAL A 43 -3.68 -20.07 14.62
CA VAL A 43 -2.55 -20.77 15.24
C VAL A 43 -3.03 -21.98 16.03
N LYS A 44 -4.13 -21.83 16.79
CA LYS A 44 -4.75 -22.96 17.51
C LYS A 44 -5.12 -24.09 16.55
N GLU A 45 -5.79 -23.77 15.45
CA GLU A 45 -6.11 -24.78 14.44
C GLU A 45 -4.88 -25.38 13.77
N ALA A 46 -3.85 -24.58 13.51
CA ALA A 46 -2.60 -25.09 12.97
C ALA A 46 -1.95 -26.13 13.91
N ASN A 47 -2.03 -25.93 15.22
CA ASN A 47 -1.61 -26.93 16.22
C ASN A 47 -2.50 -28.19 16.18
N HIS A 48 -3.83 -28.03 16.15
CA HIS A 48 -4.74 -29.18 16.01
C HIS A 48 -4.43 -30.02 14.76
N LEU A 49 -4.08 -29.37 13.63
CA LEU A 49 -3.66 -30.06 12.40
C LEU A 49 -2.36 -30.87 12.59
N ILE A 50 -1.41 -30.36 13.38
CA ILE A 50 -0.15 -31.06 13.69
C ILE A 50 -0.44 -32.28 14.56
N ASP A 51 -1.24 -32.10 15.60
CA ASP A 51 -1.55 -33.14 16.59
C ASP A 51 -2.57 -34.18 16.06
N GLY A 52 -3.30 -33.84 14.99
CA GLY A 52 -4.34 -34.69 14.41
C GLY A 52 -5.65 -34.66 15.20
N GLU A 53 -5.95 -33.51 15.81
CA GLU A 53 -7.17 -33.26 16.57
C GLU A 53 -8.31 -32.73 15.68
N GLU A 54 -9.52 -32.70 16.22
CA GLU A 54 -10.69 -32.15 15.53
C GLU A 54 -10.57 -30.62 15.36
N LEU A 55 -11.08 -30.10 14.24
CA LEU A 55 -10.96 -28.69 13.91
C LEU A 55 -12.09 -27.86 14.51
N ASP A 56 -11.72 -26.86 15.31
CA ASP A 56 -12.67 -25.96 15.96
C ASP A 56 -13.24 -24.89 15.02
N ASN A 57 -12.55 -24.57 13.91
CA ASN A 57 -12.93 -23.43 13.06
C ASN A 57 -12.88 -23.73 11.54
N PRO A 58 -13.71 -24.65 11.01
CA PRO A 58 -13.62 -25.07 9.61
C PRO A 58 -14.18 -24.05 8.58
N GLU A 59 -14.37 -22.78 8.97
CA GLU A 59 -14.93 -21.68 8.16
C GLU A 59 -14.14 -21.31 6.89
N HIS A 60 -12.90 -21.79 6.80
CA HIS A 60 -11.98 -21.55 5.69
C HIS A 60 -11.39 -22.86 5.18
N PRO A 61 -11.09 -22.95 3.87
CA PRO A 61 -10.39 -24.10 3.34
C PRO A 61 -8.97 -24.17 3.93
N PRO A 62 -8.37 -25.37 3.97
CA PRO A 62 -7.26 -25.65 4.89
C PRO A 62 -5.91 -25.08 4.44
N LEU A 63 -5.75 -24.64 3.18
CA LEU A 63 -4.43 -24.34 2.62
C LEU A 63 -3.67 -23.26 3.40
N GLY A 64 -4.35 -22.20 3.84
CA GLY A 64 -3.71 -21.15 4.64
C GLY A 64 -3.24 -21.66 5.99
N LYS A 65 -4.05 -22.49 6.66
CA LYS A 65 -3.75 -23.09 7.96
C LYS A 65 -2.62 -24.13 7.86
N LEU A 66 -2.56 -24.87 6.74
CA LEU A 66 -1.46 -25.79 6.45
C LEU A 66 -0.11 -25.05 6.34
N PHE A 67 -0.07 -23.82 5.82
CA PHE A 67 1.15 -23.02 5.82
C PHE A 67 1.56 -22.59 7.23
N LEU A 68 0.59 -22.25 8.09
CA LEU A 68 0.88 -21.94 9.51
C LEU A 68 1.38 -23.17 10.25
N ALA A 69 0.72 -24.33 10.06
CA ALA A 69 1.13 -25.61 10.65
C ALA A 69 2.55 -25.99 10.20
N LEU A 70 2.89 -25.79 8.92
CA LEU A 70 4.24 -26.00 8.43
C LEU A 70 5.26 -25.07 9.11
N GLY A 71 4.88 -23.82 9.40
CA GLY A 71 5.74 -22.86 10.11
C GLY A 71 6.01 -23.28 11.55
N ILE A 72 4.94 -23.65 12.28
CA ILE A 72 5.04 -24.15 13.65
C ILE A 72 5.86 -25.44 13.72
N TRP A 73 5.58 -26.40 12.82
CA TRP A 73 6.31 -27.65 12.77
C TRP A 73 7.80 -27.44 12.48
N ALA A 74 8.15 -26.50 11.61
CA ALA A 74 9.55 -26.25 11.22
C ALA A 74 10.34 -25.41 12.23
N PHE A 75 9.70 -24.47 12.93
CA PHE A 75 10.40 -23.46 13.73
C PHE A 75 9.94 -23.38 15.20
N GLY A 76 8.95 -24.18 15.60
CA GLY A 76 8.38 -24.21 16.94
C GLY A 76 7.10 -23.38 17.08
N ASP A 77 6.32 -23.69 18.12
CA ASP A 77 5.09 -22.98 18.47
C ASP A 77 5.41 -21.66 19.20
N GLY A 78 5.64 -20.62 18.41
CA GLY A 78 5.93 -19.27 18.88
C GLY A 78 5.85 -18.24 17.75
N PRO A 79 6.02 -16.93 18.05
CA PRO A 79 5.82 -15.84 17.08
C PRO A 79 6.61 -16.04 15.78
N PHE A 80 7.85 -16.51 15.89
CA PHE A 80 8.65 -16.85 14.72
C PHE A 80 7.99 -17.91 13.83
N GLY A 81 7.55 -19.04 14.40
CA GLY A 81 6.89 -20.13 13.65
C GLY A 81 5.54 -19.72 13.06
N TRP A 82 4.74 -18.96 13.81
CA TRP A 82 3.44 -18.46 13.36
C TRP A 82 3.57 -17.50 12.17
N ARG A 83 4.56 -16.61 12.23
CA ARG A 83 4.67 -15.46 11.32
C ARG A 83 5.67 -15.66 10.18
N PHE A 84 6.46 -16.74 10.20
CA PHE A 84 7.44 -17.02 9.13
C PHE A 84 6.82 -17.07 7.73
N PHE A 85 5.82 -17.92 7.51
CA PHE A 85 5.20 -18.06 6.19
C PHE A 85 4.38 -16.82 5.78
N PRO A 86 3.61 -16.15 6.65
CA PRO A 86 3.01 -14.86 6.34
C PRO A 86 4.03 -13.85 5.79
N ILE A 87 5.19 -13.71 6.43
CA ILE A 87 6.27 -12.79 6.02
C ILE A 87 6.83 -13.15 4.64
N VAL A 88 7.05 -14.44 4.38
CA VAL A 88 7.54 -14.93 3.09
C VAL A 88 6.53 -14.64 1.98
N PHE A 89 5.25 -14.95 2.20
CA PHE A 89 4.19 -14.71 1.23
C PHE A 89 3.96 -13.21 1.01
N GLY A 90 3.95 -12.41 2.07
CA GLY A 90 3.84 -10.95 2.01
C GLY A 90 4.97 -10.32 1.20
N THR A 91 6.21 -10.77 1.41
CA THR A 91 7.37 -10.33 0.61
C THR A 91 7.25 -10.76 -0.86
N ALA A 92 6.83 -11.99 -1.13
CA ALA A 92 6.59 -12.47 -2.48
C ALA A 92 5.48 -11.66 -3.18
N SER A 93 4.44 -11.26 -2.45
CA SER A 93 3.33 -10.45 -2.94
C SER A 93 3.83 -9.11 -3.49
N ILE A 94 4.81 -8.46 -2.85
CA ILE A 94 5.41 -7.19 -3.32
C ILE A 94 6.09 -7.37 -4.69
N ILE A 95 6.86 -8.45 -4.85
CA ILE A 95 7.52 -8.75 -6.13
C ILE A 95 6.51 -9.09 -7.22
N LEU A 96 5.50 -9.92 -6.91
CA LEU A 96 4.44 -10.26 -7.85
C LEU A 96 3.64 -9.02 -8.26
N PHE A 97 3.32 -8.14 -7.31
CA PHE A 97 2.65 -6.87 -7.55
C PHE A 97 3.47 -5.97 -8.48
N TYR A 98 4.78 -5.84 -8.26
CA TYR A 98 5.67 -5.12 -9.18
C TYR A 98 5.62 -5.70 -10.59
N LEU A 99 5.68 -7.02 -10.72
CA LEU A 99 5.62 -7.70 -12.02
C LEU A 99 4.25 -7.53 -12.70
N VAL A 100 3.15 -7.54 -11.95
CA VAL A 100 1.81 -7.20 -12.46
C VAL A 100 1.85 -5.78 -13.03
N CYS A 101 2.33 -4.80 -12.25
CA CYS A 101 2.43 -3.41 -12.69
C CYS A 101 3.30 -3.23 -13.95
N GLN A 102 4.40 -3.99 -14.09
CA GLN A 102 5.22 -3.96 -15.30
C GLN A 102 4.49 -4.43 -16.55
N ASN A 103 3.53 -5.34 -16.42
CA ASN A 103 2.72 -5.81 -17.54
C ASN A 103 1.55 -4.86 -17.86
N LEU A 104 1.29 -3.88 -16.97
CA LEU A 104 0.22 -2.90 -17.11
C LEU A 104 0.66 -1.61 -17.82
N THR A 105 1.96 -1.27 -17.83
CA THR A 105 2.45 -0.02 -18.42
C THR A 105 3.85 -0.12 -18.99
N THR A 106 4.09 0.62 -20.08
CA THR A 106 5.42 0.75 -20.70
C THR A 106 6.33 1.72 -19.96
N ARG A 107 5.79 2.55 -19.04
CA ARG A 107 6.57 3.53 -18.28
C ARG A 107 7.25 2.85 -17.09
N ARG A 108 8.56 2.66 -17.19
CA ARG A 108 9.40 1.89 -16.24
C ARG A 108 9.32 2.34 -14.77
N TRP A 109 9.06 3.61 -14.51
CA TRP A 109 9.02 4.15 -13.13
C TRP A 109 7.66 4.00 -12.45
N VAL A 110 6.57 3.83 -13.20
CA VAL A 110 5.22 3.73 -12.63
C VAL A 110 5.06 2.46 -11.79
N PRO A 111 5.54 1.28 -12.23
CA PRO A 111 5.56 0.08 -11.40
C PRO A 111 6.33 0.25 -10.10
N LEU A 112 7.43 1.03 -10.11
CA LEU A 112 8.21 1.29 -8.89
C LEU A 112 7.43 2.12 -7.88
N ILE A 113 6.78 3.19 -8.33
CA ILE A 113 5.97 4.03 -7.44
C ILE A 113 4.79 3.23 -6.89
N ALA A 114 4.08 2.49 -7.74
CA ALA A 114 3.00 1.63 -7.28
C ALA A 114 3.49 0.62 -6.24
N THR A 115 4.63 -0.02 -6.50
CA THR A 115 5.21 -1.03 -5.59
C THR A 115 5.68 -0.41 -4.29
N ALA A 116 6.30 0.77 -4.32
CA ALA A 116 6.66 1.49 -3.11
C ALA A 116 5.42 1.85 -2.28
N LEU A 117 4.38 2.37 -2.93
CA LEU A 117 3.10 2.65 -2.26
C LEU A 117 2.50 1.38 -1.63
N PHE A 118 2.52 0.25 -2.32
CA PHE A 118 1.98 -1.02 -1.83
C PHE A 118 2.84 -1.62 -0.70
N ALA A 119 4.16 -1.59 -0.84
CA ALA A 119 5.11 -2.11 0.12
C ALA A 119 5.04 -1.34 1.45
N PHE A 120 4.99 -0.01 1.39
CA PHE A 120 4.89 0.86 2.57
C PHE A 120 3.44 1.20 2.97
N GLU A 121 2.47 0.45 2.45
CA GLU A 121 1.09 0.56 2.89
C GLU A 121 0.91 -0.19 4.21
N ASN A 122 0.37 0.48 5.22
CA ASN A 122 0.26 -0.06 6.59
C ASN A 122 -0.53 -1.37 6.62
N GLN A 123 -1.65 -1.44 5.89
CA GLN A 123 -2.44 -2.67 5.78
C GLN A 123 -1.61 -3.83 5.22
N ASN A 124 -0.82 -3.59 4.17
CA ASN A 124 -0.01 -4.64 3.57
C ASN A 124 1.12 -5.08 4.50
N PHE A 125 1.77 -4.13 5.18
CA PHE A 125 2.83 -4.44 6.13
C PHE A 125 2.29 -5.28 7.30
N VAL A 126 1.20 -4.86 7.94
CA VAL A 126 0.61 -5.59 9.07
C VAL A 126 0.14 -6.98 8.63
N GLN A 127 -0.63 -7.09 7.55
CA GLN A 127 -1.14 -8.38 7.04
C GLN A 127 -0.03 -9.35 6.59
N SER A 128 1.13 -8.82 6.19
CA SER A 128 2.31 -9.64 5.88
C SER A 128 3.04 -10.11 7.14
N HIS A 129 2.80 -9.49 8.28
CA HIS A 129 3.52 -9.78 9.53
C HIS A 129 2.77 -10.74 10.43
N VAL A 130 1.45 -10.62 10.52
CA VAL A 130 0.63 -11.42 11.43
C VAL A 130 0.18 -12.73 10.78
N ALA A 131 -0.10 -13.77 11.57
CA ALA A 131 -0.55 -15.09 11.12
C ALA A 131 -2.02 -15.11 10.65
N MET A 132 -2.35 -14.20 9.72
CA MET A 132 -3.64 -14.08 9.06
C MET A 132 -3.65 -14.82 7.72
N LEU A 133 -4.81 -15.37 7.33
CA LEU A 133 -4.93 -16.13 6.08
C LEU A 133 -4.93 -15.26 4.81
N ASP A 134 -5.19 -13.95 4.95
CA ASP A 134 -5.39 -13.05 3.81
C ASP A 134 -4.16 -12.92 2.91
N VAL A 135 -2.94 -12.97 3.48
CA VAL A 135 -1.69 -12.91 2.70
C VAL A 135 -1.45 -14.18 1.88
N PHE A 136 -1.89 -15.33 2.38
CA PHE A 136 -1.85 -16.61 1.66
C PHE A 136 -2.84 -16.63 0.49
N SER A 137 -3.91 -15.85 0.57
CA SER A 137 -4.83 -15.65 -0.57
C SER A 137 -4.29 -14.59 -1.55
N LEU A 138 -3.85 -13.43 -1.07
CA LEU A 138 -3.42 -12.32 -1.94
C LEU A 138 -2.24 -12.68 -2.84
N THR A 139 -1.27 -13.44 -2.33
CA THR A 139 -0.06 -13.80 -3.08
C THR A 139 -0.38 -14.59 -4.36
N PRO A 140 -1.10 -15.73 -4.31
CA PRO A 140 -1.56 -16.42 -5.51
C PRO A 140 -2.56 -15.60 -6.34
N MET A 141 -3.36 -14.70 -5.76
CA MET A 141 -4.19 -13.74 -6.53
C MET A 141 -3.33 -12.88 -7.47
N LEU A 142 -2.24 -12.31 -6.96
CA LEU A 142 -1.30 -11.52 -7.76
C LEU A 142 -0.56 -12.38 -8.81
N ALA A 143 -0.21 -13.61 -8.45
CA ALA A 143 0.35 -14.57 -9.42
C ALA A 143 -0.63 -14.90 -10.54
N ALA A 144 -1.92 -15.09 -10.23
CA ALA A 144 -2.96 -15.29 -11.22
C ALA A 144 -3.08 -14.10 -12.17
N PHE A 145 -3.14 -12.86 -11.65
CA PHE A 145 -3.13 -11.66 -12.49
C PHE A 145 -1.89 -11.60 -13.40
N LEU A 146 -0.70 -11.86 -12.86
CA LEU A 146 0.53 -11.84 -13.63
C LEU A 146 0.51 -12.86 -14.78
N LEU A 147 0.07 -14.09 -14.50
CA LEU A 147 -0.01 -15.16 -15.49
C LEU A 147 -1.07 -14.87 -16.55
N TYR A 148 -2.24 -14.38 -16.14
CA TYR A 148 -3.29 -13.92 -17.06
C TYR A 148 -2.79 -12.82 -18.00
N LEU A 149 -2.15 -11.77 -17.46
CA LEU A 149 -1.61 -10.66 -18.25
C LEU A 149 -0.52 -11.11 -19.24
N ARG A 150 0.19 -12.20 -18.91
CA ARG A 150 1.19 -12.85 -19.78
C ARG A 150 0.62 -13.91 -20.73
N GLY A 151 -0.69 -14.11 -20.75
CA GLY A 151 -1.35 -15.09 -21.63
C GLY A 151 -1.22 -16.55 -21.16
N LYS A 152 -0.85 -16.80 -19.90
CA LYS A 152 -0.71 -18.15 -19.31
C LYS A 152 -1.98 -18.55 -18.56
N TYR A 153 -3.07 -18.76 -19.29
CA TYR A 153 -4.42 -18.95 -18.74
C TYR A 153 -4.60 -20.19 -17.87
N VAL A 154 -4.00 -21.32 -18.24
CA VAL A 154 -4.07 -22.56 -17.45
C VAL A 154 -3.42 -22.36 -16.08
N SER A 155 -2.18 -21.87 -16.05
CA SER A 155 -1.48 -21.58 -14.80
C SER A 155 -2.19 -20.49 -13.99
N SER A 156 -2.80 -19.50 -14.65
CA SER A 156 -3.63 -18.50 -13.99
C SER A 156 -4.83 -19.15 -13.29
N GLY A 157 -5.52 -20.09 -13.93
CA GLY A 157 -6.64 -20.81 -13.34
C GLY A 157 -6.23 -21.61 -12.08
N VAL A 158 -5.08 -22.28 -12.12
CA VAL A 158 -4.52 -22.97 -10.94
C VAL A 158 -4.24 -22.00 -9.80
N MET A 159 -3.64 -20.84 -10.09
CA MET A 159 -3.38 -19.82 -9.05
C MET A 159 -4.68 -19.22 -8.47
N VAL A 160 -5.74 -19.08 -9.27
CA VAL A 160 -7.07 -18.70 -8.76
C VAL A 160 -7.60 -19.74 -7.78
N ALA A 161 -7.47 -21.04 -8.11
CA ALA A 161 -7.88 -22.11 -7.21
C ALA A 161 -7.09 -22.08 -5.90
N LEU A 162 -5.77 -21.93 -5.95
CA LEU A 162 -4.93 -21.81 -4.74
C LEU A 162 -5.31 -20.58 -3.89
N ALA A 163 -5.60 -19.43 -4.52
CA ALA A 163 -6.07 -18.26 -3.80
C ALA A 163 -7.38 -18.53 -3.05
N ALA A 164 -8.34 -19.19 -3.71
CA ALA A 164 -9.62 -19.56 -3.13
C ALA A 164 -9.51 -20.63 -2.04
N LEU A 165 -8.54 -21.55 -2.16
CA LEU A 165 -8.24 -22.57 -1.15
C LEU A 165 -7.53 -22.00 0.08
N ALA A 166 -6.79 -20.89 -0.05
CA ALA A 166 -6.23 -20.18 1.10
C ALA A 166 -7.30 -19.37 1.85
N LYS A 167 -8.19 -18.71 1.11
CA LYS A 167 -9.37 -18.01 1.64
C LYS A 167 -10.40 -17.87 0.52
N LEU A 168 -11.68 -18.15 0.80
CA LEU A 168 -12.72 -18.19 -0.25
C LEU A 168 -12.86 -16.87 -1.03
N THR A 169 -12.53 -15.74 -0.42
CA THR A 169 -12.48 -14.42 -1.08
C THR A 169 -11.51 -14.37 -2.27
N GLY A 170 -10.53 -15.27 -2.35
CA GLY A 170 -9.65 -15.44 -3.52
C GLY A 170 -10.40 -15.73 -4.83
N VAL A 171 -11.63 -16.25 -4.75
CA VAL A 171 -12.51 -16.46 -5.92
C VAL A 171 -12.82 -15.16 -6.67
N PHE A 172 -12.77 -14.01 -5.99
CA PHE A 172 -13.03 -12.70 -6.60
C PHE A 172 -12.08 -12.40 -7.77
N VAL A 173 -10.86 -12.95 -7.76
CA VAL A 173 -9.94 -12.84 -8.90
C VAL A 173 -10.49 -13.48 -10.16
N ALA A 174 -11.21 -14.61 -10.05
CA ALA A 174 -11.84 -15.25 -11.19
C ALA A 174 -12.83 -14.30 -11.88
N VAL A 175 -13.64 -13.60 -11.07
CA VAL A 175 -14.63 -12.62 -11.54
C VAL A 175 -13.94 -11.46 -12.26
N ILE A 176 -12.86 -10.93 -11.69
CA ILE A 176 -12.09 -9.80 -12.25
C ILE A 176 -11.48 -10.19 -13.59
N ILE A 177 -10.78 -11.34 -13.63
CA ILE A 177 -10.13 -11.83 -14.86
C ILE A 177 -11.19 -12.11 -15.93
N PHE A 178 -12.30 -12.76 -15.57
CA PHE A 178 -13.39 -13.07 -16.48
C PHE A 178 -14.00 -11.80 -17.08
N ALA A 179 -14.35 -10.83 -16.24
CA ALA A 179 -14.91 -9.56 -16.67
C ALA A 179 -13.93 -8.81 -17.58
N HIS A 180 -12.65 -8.76 -17.20
CA HIS A 180 -11.65 -8.05 -18.00
C HIS A 180 -11.45 -8.72 -19.37
N TRP A 181 -11.41 -10.05 -19.43
CA TRP A 181 -11.38 -10.79 -20.69
C TRP A 181 -12.62 -10.47 -21.54
N LEU A 182 -13.82 -10.55 -20.96
CA LEU A 182 -15.09 -10.30 -21.63
C LEU A 182 -15.17 -8.91 -22.27
N PHE A 183 -14.69 -7.88 -21.56
CA PHE A 183 -14.79 -6.48 -22.01
C PHE A 183 -13.64 -5.99 -22.90
N THR A 184 -12.48 -6.64 -22.90
CA THR A 184 -11.29 -6.09 -23.59
C THR A 184 -10.83 -6.86 -24.81
N ARG A 185 -11.15 -8.15 -24.95
CA ARG A 185 -10.52 -9.00 -25.98
C ARG A 185 -11.43 -9.47 -27.11
N THR A 186 -12.73 -9.18 -27.09
CA THR A 186 -13.71 -9.87 -27.95
C THR A 186 -15.00 -9.08 -28.19
N ASP A 187 -15.77 -9.47 -29.22
CA ASP A 187 -17.12 -8.97 -29.47
C ASP A 187 -18.08 -9.41 -28.34
N LEU A 188 -18.49 -8.44 -27.53
CA LEU A 188 -19.34 -8.63 -26.36
C LEU A 188 -20.64 -9.38 -26.67
N LYS A 189 -21.24 -9.15 -27.85
CA LYS A 189 -22.51 -9.80 -28.23
C LYS A 189 -22.35 -11.29 -28.46
N GLN A 190 -21.27 -11.71 -29.10
CA GLN A 190 -21.02 -13.13 -29.39
C GLN A 190 -20.72 -13.92 -28.10
N ASN A 191 -19.95 -13.34 -27.18
CA ASN A 191 -19.62 -14.01 -25.92
C ASN A 191 -20.83 -14.21 -25.01
N ILE A 192 -21.70 -13.19 -24.90
CA ILE A 192 -22.94 -13.31 -24.12
C ILE A 192 -23.76 -14.48 -24.66
N LEU A 193 -23.88 -14.60 -25.98
CA LEU A 193 -24.60 -15.70 -26.63
C LEU A 193 -23.98 -17.08 -26.36
N GLU A 194 -22.65 -17.21 -26.39
CA GLU A 194 -21.95 -18.46 -26.09
C GLU A 194 -22.09 -18.87 -24.61
N ILE A 195 -21.97 -17.91 -23.69
CA ILE A 195 -22.18 -18.13 -22.24
C ILE A 195 -23.62 -18.58 -21.99
N TRP A 196 -24.60 -17.93 -22.62
CA TRP A 196 -26.00 -18.36 -22.52
C TRP A 196 -26.21 -19.78 -23.05
N ARG A 197 -25.60 -20.13 -24.18
CA ARG A 197 -25.68 -21.51 -24.72
C ARG A 197 -25.06 -22.52 -23.76
N LEU A 198 -23.93 -22.20 -23.14
CA LEU A 198 -23.27 -23.05 -22.16
C LEU A 198 -24.13 -23.22 -20.91
N ALA A 199 -24.65 -22.12 -20.37
CA ALA A 199 -25.54 -22.13 -19.21
C ALA A 199 -26.79 -22.96 -19.47
N VAL A 200 -27.40 -22.84 -20.67
CA VAL A 200 -28.55 -23.66 -21.07
C VAL A 200 -28.17 -25.14 -21.21
N ALA A 201 -27.01 -25.46 -21.78
CA ALA A 201 -26.55 -26.84 -21.93
C ALA A 201 -26.30 -27.52 -20.56
N VAL A 202 -25.67 -26.80 -19.63
CA VAL A 202 -25.45 -27.23 -18.24
C VAL A 202 -26.78 -27.37 -17.51
N PHE A 203 -27.67 -26.38 -17.62
CA PHE A 203 -28.99 -26.39 -16.99
C PHE A 203 -29.84 -27.57 -17.47
N ARG A 204 -29.77 -27.90 -18.77
CA ARG A 204 -30.45 -29.07 -19.35
C ARG A 204 -29.78 -30.41 -19.01
N ARG A 205 -28.77 -30.43 -18.12
CA ARG A 205 -27.97 -31.61 -17.73
C ARG A 205 -27.41 -32.39 -18.91
N ASN A 206 -27.23 -31.75 -20.06
CA ASN A 206 -26.66 -32.39 -21.24
C ASN A 206 -25.15 -32.22 -21.22
N LEU A 207 -24.48 -33.08 -20.45
CA LEU A 207 -23.04 -33.03 -20.23
C LEU A 207 -22.27 -33.13 -21.55
N ARG A 208 -22.77 -33.90 -22.51
CA ARG A 208 -22.14 -34.08 -23.83
C ARG A 208 -22.19 -32.80 -24.65
N SER A 209 -23.35 -32.15 -24.74
CA SER A 209 -23.48 -30.85 -25.42
C SER A 209 -22.72 -29.73 -24.70
N ALA A 210 -22.62 -29.77 -23.37
CA ALA A 210 -21.78 -28.83 -22.63
C ALA A 210 -20.29 -29.05 -22.94
N ILE A 211 -19.81 -30.29 -22.96
CA ILE A 211 -18.44 -30.64 -23.34
C ILE A 211 -18.17 -30.24 -24.80
N ASP A 212 -19.05 -30.58 -25.74
CA ASP A 212 -18.90 -30.25 -27.16
C ASP A 212 -18.87 -28.74 -27.39
N LEU A 213 -19.69 -27.98 -26.66
CA LEU A 213 -19.68 -26.52 -26.70
C LEU A 213 -18.39 -25.96 -26.07
N ILE A 214 -17.93 -26.50 -24.94
CA ILE A 214 -16.64 -26.12 -24.34
C ILE A 214 -15.49 -26.40 -25.32
N VAL A 215 -15.50 -27.54 -26.00
CA VAL A 215 -14.48 -27.91 -27.00
C VAL A 215 -14.55 -27.02 -28.24
N GLN A 216 -15.74 -26.73 -28.77
CA GLN A 216 -15.92 -25.81 -29.90
C GLN A 216 -15.55 -24.36 -29.55
N THR A 217 -15.98 -23.85 -28.40
CA THR A 217 -15.68 -22.51 -27.91
C THR A 217 -14.20 -22.40 -27.53
N ALA A 218 -13.59 -23.45 -26.96
CA ALA A 218 -12.15 -23.53 -26.73
C ALA A 218 -11.33 -23.56 -28.03
N GLY A 219 -11.94 -23.91 -29.17
CA GLY A 219 -11.34 -23.84 -30.50
C GLY A 219 -11.28 -22.42 -31.08
N ARG A 220 -12.26 -21.55 -30.76
CA ARG A 220 -12.38 -20.18 -31.32
C ARG A 220 -11.98 -19.06 -30.36
N ASN A 221 -12.06 -19.29 -29.05
CA ASN A 221 -11.93 -18.25 -28.01
C ASN A 221 -11.05 -18.77 -26.85
N GLN A 222 -9.82 -19.15 -27.21
CA GLN A 222 -8.95 -20.08 -26.50
C GLN A 222 -8.51 -19.72 -25.07
N ASP A 223 -8.78 -18.52 -24.58
CA ASP A 223 -7.97 -17.95 -23.50
C ASP A 223 -8.77 -17.70 -22.21
N GLY A 224 -9.95 -17.08 -22.31
CA GLY A 224 -10.79 -16.75 -21.16
C GLY A 224 -11.55 -17.94 -20.59
N LEU A 225 -12.17 -18.77 -21.44
CA LEU A 225 -12.95 -19.91 -20.96
C LEU A 225 -12.05 -20.98 -20.33
N LYS A 226 -10.83 -21.16 -20.87
CA LYS A 226 -9.85 -22.13 -20.34
C LYS A 226 -9.46 -21.82 -18.90
N PHE A 227 -9.21 -20.55 -18.53
CA PHE A 227 -8.83 -20.25 -17.14
C PHE A 227 -9.98 -20.54 -16.17
N VAL A 228 -11.24 -20.25 -16.54
CA VAL A 228 -12.41 -20.50 -15.68
C VAL A 228 -12.57 -22.00 -15.43
N VAL A 229 -12.52 -22.79 -16.50
CA VAL A 229 -12.63 -24.26 -16.41
C VAL A 229 -11.50 -24.83 -15.56
N VAL A 230 -10.26 -24.39 -15.80
CA VAL A 230 -9.11 -24.86 -15.00
C VAL A 230 -9.22 -24.42 -13.54
N ALA A 231 -9.67 -23.20 -13.25
CA ALA A 231 -9.86 -22.72 -11.88
C ALA A 231 -10.87 -23.59 -11.12
N VAL A 232 -12.02 -23.90 -11.74
CA VAL A 232 -13.04 -24.76 -11.12
C VAL A 232 -12.53 -26.18 -10.93
N ILE A 233 -11.93 -26.79 -11.96
CA ILE A 233 -11.40 -28.16 -11.87
C ILE A 233 -10.29 -28.24 -10.82
N ALA A 234 -9.34 -27.30 -10.83
CA ALA A 234 -8.25 -27.28 -9.86
C ALA A 234 -8.75 -27.07 -8.43
N PHE A 235 -9.76 -26.21 -8.23
CA PHE A 235 -10.36 -26.01 -6.91
C PHE A 235 -11.03 -27.29 -6.39
N LEU A 236 -11.86 -27.93 -7.21
CA LEU A 236 -12.56 -29.16 -6.85
C LEU A 236 -11.61 -30.36 -6.68
N ALA A 237 -10.49 -30.40 -7.41
CA ALA A 237 -9.52 -31.49 -7.32
C ALA A 237 -8.53 -31.31 -6.15
N LEU A 238 -8.10 -30.08 -5.86
CA LEU A 238 -7.13 -29.80 -4.81
C LEU A 238 -7.76 -29.67 -3.43
N MET A 239 -9.05 -29.32 -3.33
CA MET A 239 -9.75 -29.24 -2.03
C MET A 239 -9.68 -30.57 -1.26
N PRO A 240 -10.14 -31.72 -1.81
CA PRO A 240 -10.08 -32.98 -1.07
C PRO A 240 -8.64 -33.42 -0.76
N LEU A 241 -7.67 -33.05 -1.62
CA LEU A 241 -6.26 -33.33 -1.37
C LEU A 241 -5.76 -32.56 -0.15
N PHE A 242 -6.03 -31.26 -0.05
CA PHE A 242 -5.60 -30.47 1.09
C PHE A 242 -6.39 -30.80 2.36
N ASP A 243 -7.69 -31.09 2.25
CA ASP A 243 -8.48 -31.59 3.38
C ASP A 243 -7.95 -32.94 3.87
N PHE A 244 -7.55 -33.84 2.97
CA PHE A 244 -6.92 -35.11 3.36
C PHE A 244 -5.57 -34.90 4.06
N VAL A 245 -4.73 -33.97 3.58
CA VAL A 245 -3.47 -33.64 4.25
C VAL A 245 -3.71 -33.00 5.62
N ALA A 246 -4.75 -32.19 5.75
CA ALA A 246 -5.08 -31.46 6.96
C ALA A 246 -5.74 -32.36 8.02
N MET A 247 -6.82 -33.04 7.65
CA MET A 247 -7.73 -33.74 8.56
C MET A 247 -7.53 -35.26 8.54
N ARG A 248 -6.68 -35.79 7.65
CA ARG A 248 -6.48 -37.24 7.42
C ARG A 248 -7.75 -37.98 6.97
N GLU A 249 -8.76 -37.23 6.53
CA GLU A 249 -10.05 -37.73 6.08
C GLU A 249 -10.41 -37.15 4.72
N PHE A 250 -11.03 -37.98 3.88
CA PHE A 250 -11.50 -37.55 2.59
C PHE A 250 -12.88 -36.93 2.71
N HIS A 251 -12.99 -35.67 2.32
CA HIS A 251 -14.25 -34.95 2.26
C HIS A 251 -14.58 -34.55 0.83
N TRP A 252 -15.84 -34.66 0.46
CA TRP A 252 -16.26 -34.18 -0.85
C TRP A 252 -16.33 -32.65 -0.88
N PRO A 253 -15.97 -32.00 -2.02
CA PRO A 253 -15.96 -30.54 -2.09
C PRO A 253 -17.30 -29.88 -1.76
N TRP A 254 -18.43 -30.49 -2.13
CA TRP A 254 -19.76 -29.93 -1.86
C TRP A 254 -20.13 -29.97 -0.37
N GLU A 255 -19.72 -31.01 0.35
CA GLU A 255 -19.90 -31.11 1.81
C GLU A 255 -19.10 -30.01 2.50
N ARG A 256 -17.81 -29.88 2.16
CA ARG A 256 -16.93 -28.84 2.73
C ARG A 256 -17.39 -27.42 2.41
N ILE A 257 -17.82 -27.15 1.18
CA ILE A 257 -18.40 -25.85 0.82
C ILE A 257 -19.69 -25.59 1.60
N SER A 258 -20.53 -26.61 1.80
CA SER A 258 -21.78 -26.47 2.55
C SER A 258 -21.50 -26.16 4.03
N GLU A 259 -20.54 -26.85 4.63
CA GLU A 259 -20.12 -26.65 6.02
C GLU A 259 -19.53 -25.25 6.24
N MET A 260 -18.56 -24.84 5.40
CA MET A 260 -18.00 -23.48 5.42
C MET A 260 -19.11 -22.44 5.26
N LYS A 261 -20.03 -22.66 4.31
CA LYS A 261 -21.15 -21.73 4.08
C LYS A 261 -22.06 -21.64 5.31
N SER A 262 -22.38 -22.75 5.95
CA SER A 262 -23.22 -22.79 7.15
C SER A 262 -22.63 -21.92 8.26
N LEU A 263 -21.35 -22.11 8.57
CA LEU A 263 -20.63 -21.32 9.59
C LEU A 263 -20.46 -19.85 9.19
N MET A 264 -20.07 -19.59 7.95
CA MET A 264 -19.95 -18.20 7.47
C MET A 264 -21.29 -17.45 7.49
N SER A 265 -22.40 -18.16 7.28
CA SER A 265 -23.74 -17.59 7.31
C SER A 265 -24.29 -17.36 8.72
N SER A 266 -23.72 -18.01 9.74
CA SER A 266 -24.09 -17.75 11.13
C SER A 266 -23.42 -16.52 11.73
N LEU A 267 -22.37 -15.98 11.10
CA LEU A 267 -21.62 -14.80 11.55
C LEU A 267 -22.22 -13.50 10.97
N THR A 268 -23.43 -13.16 11.39
CA THR A 268 -24.14 -11.92 11.00
C THR A 268 -23.87 -10.76 11.95
N PHE A 269 -24.14 -9.52 11.52
CA PHE A 269 -24.08 -8.33 12.40
C PHE A 269 -25.02 -8.41 13.61
N SER A 270 -26.03 -9.28 13.58
CA SER A 270 -26.92 -9.53 14.73
C SER A 270 -26.37 -10.57 15.72
N SER A 271 -25.41 -11.38 15.30
CA SER A 271 -24.87 -12.51 16.07
C SER A 271 -23.46 -12.26 16.61
N VAL A 272 -22.71 -11.39 15.94
CA VAL A 272 -21.36 -10.98 16.34
C VAL A 272 -21.48 -9.69 17.13
N ASP A 273 -20.90 -9.66 18.32
CA ASP A 273 -20.77 -8.45 19.14
C ASP A 273 -19.28 -8.13 19.26
N HIS A 274 -18.77 -7.30 18.33
CA HIS A 274 -17.35 -6.92 18.33
C HIS A 274 -17.19 -5.43 18.02
N PRO A 275 -16.45 -4.65 18.85
CA PRO A 275 -16.38 -3.19 18.72
C PRO A 275 -15.74 -2.67 17.42
N ALA A 276 -15.04 -3.53 16.69
CA ALA A 276 -14.42 -3.22 15.40
C ALA A 276 -15.25 -3.61 14.17
N GLU A 277 -16.44 -4.21 14.37
CA GLU A 277 -17.32 -4.54 13.26
C GLU A 277 -17.72 -3.27 12.50
N SER A 278 -17.79 -3.35 11.18
CA SER A 278 -18.13 -2.20 10.33
C SER A 278 -18.56 -2.62 8.95
N HIS A 279 -19.36 -1.79 8.31
CA HIS A 279 -19.78 -2.03 6.94
C HIS A 279 -18.73 -1.56 5.91
N PRO A 280 -18.60 -2.21 4.75
CA PRO A 280 -17.63 -1.88 3.71
C PRO A 280 -17.66 -0.43 3.22
N TRP A 281 -18.85 0.18 3.14
CA TRP A 281 -18.96 1.59 2.75
C TRP A 281 -18.31 2.54 3.77
N GLU A 282 -18.27 2.15 5.04
CA GLU A 282 -17.59 2.92 6.08
C GLU A 282 -16.08 2.89 5.92
N TRP A 283 -15.50 1.85 5.32
CA TRP A 283 -14.04 1.73 5.20
C TRP A 283 -13.43 2.76 4.24
N LEU A 284 -14.21 3.22 3.26
CA LEU A 284 -13.82 4.30 2.34
C LEU A 284 -14.17 5.69 2.87
N ILE A 285 -15.25 5.79 3.66
CA ILE A 285 -15.71 7.07 4.22
C ILE A 285 -14.89 7.41 5.47
N LYS A 286 -14.85 6.51 6.45
CA LYS A 286 -14.14 6.60 7.73
C LYS A 286 -12.77 5.92 7.65
N PHE A 287 -12.02 6.20 6.58
CA PHE A 287 -10.69 5.64 6.35
C PHE A 287 -9.66 6.08 7.40
N TRP A 288 -9.95 7.11 8.20
CA TRP A 288 -9.09 7.63 9.27
C TRP A 288 -9.27 6.90 10.60
N GLU A 289 -10.31 6.07 10.74
CA GLU A 289 -10.55 5.29 11.96
C GLU A 289 -9.84 3.95 11.85
N PRO A 290 -8.76 3.71 12.60
CA PRO A 290 -8.07 2.42 12.56
C PRO A 290 -8.87 1.32 13.25
N MET A 291 -8.75 0.10 12.74
CA MET A 291 -9.06 -1.10 13.51
C MET A 291 -7.78 -1.59 14.18
N TRP A 292 -7.77 -1.63 15.51
CA TRP A 292 -6.59 -2.04 16.27
C TRP A 292 -6.51 -3.57 16.33
N PHE A 293 -5.35 -4.11 15.99
CA PHE A 293 -5.00 -5.52 16.22
C PHE A 293 -4.21 -5.64 17.54
N TRP A 294 -3.38 -4.64 17.83
CA TRP A 294 -2.61 -4.52 19.06
C TRP A 294 -2.28 -3.05 19.33
N TYR A 295 -2.17 -2.67 20.61
CA TYR A 295 -1.98 -1.28 21.00
C TYR A 295 -0.50 -0.89 21.13
N ASP A 296 0.33 -1.74 21.75
CA ASP A 296 1.75 -1.44 22.00
C ASP A 296 2.67 -2.68 21.82
N PRO A 297 3.54 -2.70 20.80
CA PRO A 297 3.61 -1.77 19.67
C PRO A 297 2.30 -1.72 18.88
N THR A 298 2.01 -0.59 18.23
CA THR A 298 0.75 -0.46 17.48
C THR A 298 0.73 -1.35 16.23
N TYR A 299 -0.21 -2.30 16.19
CA TYR A 299 -0.62 -3.03 14.99
C TYR A 299 -2.05 -2.64 14.67
N GLN A 300 -2.30 -2.10 13.48
CA GLN A 300 -3.63 -1.66 13.09
C GLN A 300 -3.93 -1.96 11.63
N ALA A 301 -5.15 -2.41 11.37
CA ALA A 301 -5.72 -2.50 10.04
C ALA A 301 -6.38 -1.16 9.67
N CYS A 302 -5.63 -0.35 8.94
CA CYS A 302 -6.09 0.90 8.38
C CYS A 302 -5.28 1.20 7.11
N PRO A 303 -5.94 1.58 5.99
CA PRO A 303 -5.23 2.23 4.90
C PRO A 303 -4.49 3.46 5.42
N ASN A 304 -3.30 3.73 4.90
CA ASN A 304 -2.59 4.96 5.16
C ASN A 304 -3.53 6.14 4.84
N TYR A 305 -3.58 7.14 5.72
CA TYR A 305 -4.50 8.28 5.58
C TYR A 305 -4.37 8.99 4.23
N THR A 306 -3.17 9.00 3.62
CA THR A 306 -2.96 9.55 2.29
C THR A 306 -3.65 8.72 1.22
N LEU A 307 -3.53 7.40 1.29
CA LEU A 307 -4.16 6.49 0.34
C LEU A 307 -5.69 6.51 0.51
N GLY A 308 -6.17 6.47 1.76
CA GLY A 308 -7.58 6.56 2.11
C GLY A 308 -8.23 7.87 1.64
N ALA A 309 -7.58 9.02 1.81
CA ALA A 309 -8.12 10.29 1.35
C ALA A 309 -8.21 10.40 -0.18
N LEU A 310 -7.29 9.76 -0.90
CA LEU A 310 -7.20 9.85 -2.36
C LEU A 310 -7.97 8.74 -3.07
N ILE A 311 -8.54 7.77 -2.35
CA ILE A 311 -9.13 6.58 -2.94
C ILE A 311 -10.34 6.85 -3.81
N MET A 312 -11.34 7.59 -3.30
CA MET A 312 -12.57 7.91 -4.00
C MET A 312 -12.28 8.73 -5.27
N PRO A 313 -11.49 9.82 -5.24
CA PRO A 313 -11.17 10.55 -6.47
C PRO A 313 -10.31 9.71 -7.42
N ALA A 314 -9.40 8.87 -6.90
CA ALA A 314 -8.61 7.98 -7.73
C ALA A 314 -9.49 6.96 -8.47
N MET A 315 -10.43 6.32 -7.78
CA MET A 315 -11.33 5.33 -8.38
C MET A 315 -12.31 5.98 -9.36
N ALA A 316 -12.85 7.16 -9.05
CA ALA A 316 -13.67 7.91 -10.00
C ALA A 316 -12.90 8.22 -11.29
N PHE A 317 -11.63 8.59 -11.18
CA PHE A 317 -10.74 8.79 -12.32
C PHE A 317 -10.48 7.48 -13.10
N ALA A 318 -10.26 6.36 -12.41
CA ALA A 318 -10.06 5.06 -13.04
C ALA A 318 -11.30 4.61 -13.85
N VAL A 319 -12.50 4.75 -13.27
CA VAL A 319 -13.79 4.43 -13.94
C VAL A 319 -14.02 5.34 -15.15
N TYR A 320 -13.80 6.65 -15.01
CA TYR A 320 -13.91 7.60 -16.12
C TYR A 320 -13.02 7.20 -17.32
N TRP A 321 -11.79 6.73 -17.04
CA TRP A 321 -10.88 6.26 -18.09
C TRP A 321 -11.23 4.88 -18.62
N ALA A 322 -11.78 3.99 -17.79
CA ALA A 322 -12.28 2.69 -18.22
C ALA A 322 -13.40 2.85 -19.26
N ILE A 323 -14.31 3.80 -19.05
CA ILE A 323 -15.38 4.13 -20.01
C ILE A 323 -14.82 4.56 -21.37
N ARG A 324 -13.61 5.15 -21.39
CA ARG A 324 -12.89 5.51 -22.63
C ARG A 324 -12.13 4.34 -23.27
N LYS A 325 -12.44 3.10 -22.87
CA LYS A 325 -11.91 1.83 -23.38
C LYS A 325 -10.38 1.69 -23.32
N ASN A 326 -9.74 2.31 -22.34
CA ASN A 326 -8.36 2.01 -22.05
C ASN A 326 -8.29 0.67 -21.28
N SER A 327 -7.72 -0.39 -21.89
CA SER A 327 -7.65 -1.73 -21.29
C SER A 327 -7.01 -1.73 -19.89
N LEU A 328 -6.00 -0.90 -19.67
CA LEU A 328 -5.37 -0.75 -18.36
C LEU A 328 -6.35 -0.17 -17.32
N SER A 329 -7.04 0.91 -17.66
CA SER A 329 -8.04 1.53 -16.76
C SER A 329 -9.23 0.63 -16.52
N MET A 330 -9.61 -0.19 -17.52
CA MET A 330 -10.62 -1.23 -17.38
C MET A 330 -10.17 -2.29 -16.37
N PHE A 331 -8.94 -2.79 -16.48
CA PHE A 331 -8.40 -3.75 -15.51
C PHE A 331 -8.41 -3.20 -14.08
N MET A 332 -7.99 -1.96 -13.88
CA MET A 332 -8.02 -1.31 -12.56
C MET A 332 -9.45 -1.13 -12.03
N ALA A 333 -10.36 -0.63 -12.85
CA ALA A 333 -11.76 -0.47 -12.44
C ALA A 333 -12.41 -1.81 -12.08
N LEU A 334 -12.13 -2.86 -12.88
CA LEU A 334 -12.65 -4.20 -12.63
C LEU A 334 -12.02 -4.86 -11.42
N TRP A 335 -10.73 -4.64 -11.14
CA TRP A 335 -10.12 -5.14 -9.90
C TRP A 335 -10.82 -4.51 -8.70
N PHE A 336 -10.91 -3.17 -8.64
CA PHE A 336 -11.61 -2.49 -7.55
C PHE A 336 -13.06 -2.98 -7.41
N ALA A 337 -13.80 -3.07 -8.53
CA ALA A 337 -15.17 -3.56 -8.51
C ALA A 337 -15.28 -5.00 -8.01
N GLY A 338 -14.44 -5.90 -8.52
CA GLY A 338 -14.51 -7.32 -8.19
C GLY A 338 -14.03 -7.67 -6.78
N THR A 339 -13.21 -6.83 -6.13
CA THR A 339 -12.88 -7.03 -4.71
C THR A 339 -13.84 -6.26 -3.80
N PHE A 340 -14.04 -4.96 -4.04
CA PHE A 340 -14.79 -4.11 -3.12
C PHE A 340 -16.32 -4.21 -3.30
N LEU A 341 -16.83 -4.16 -4.53
CA LEU A 341 -18.28 -4.25 -4.75
C LEU A 341 -18.80 -5.67 -4.51
N SER A 342 -17.97 -6.69 -4.72
CA SER A 342 -18.32 -8.07 -4.35
C SER A 342 -18.49 -8.25 -2.85
N LEU A 343 -17.74 -7.52 -2.02
CA LEU A 343 -17.96 -7.50 -0.57
C LEU A 343 -19.29 -6.83 -0.20
N ILE A 344 -19.62 -5.68 -0.81
CA ILE A 344 -20.92 -5.02 -0.63
C ILE A 344 -22.06 -5.97 -1.02
N ALA A 345 -21.97 -6.60 -2.20
CA ALA A 345 -22.97 -7.55 -2.65
C ALA A 345 -23.14 -8.73 -1.69
N SER A 346 -22.03 -9.25 -1.15
CA SER A 346 -22.10 -10.35 -0.18
C SER A 346 -22.82 -9.98 1.11
N ILE A 347 -22.61 -8.77 1.64
CA ILE A 347 -23.34 -8.29 2.83
C ILE A 347 -24.83 -8.12 2.54
N LEU A 348 -25.19 -7.51 1.41
CA LEU A 348 -26.60 -7.30 1.08
C LEU A 348 -27.39 -8.62 0.94
N ILE A 349 -26.69 -9.74 0.70
CA ILE A 349 -27.29 -11.07 0.59
C ILE A 349 -27.27 -11.82 1.92
N THR A 350 -26.21 -11.68 2.72
CA THR A 350 -25.93 -12.57 3.86
C THR A 350 -25.98 -11.90 5.22
N ASP A 351 -26.00 -10.56 5.27
CA ASP A 351 -25.87 -9.75 6.50
C ASP A 351 -24.62 -10.10 7.34
N ARG A 352 -23.59 -10.63 6.68
CA ARG A 352 -22.38 -11.10 7.35
C ARG A 352 -21.62 -9.95 8.01
N ALA A 353 -21.23 -10.12 9.28
CA ALA A 353 -20.37 -9.20 10.00
C ALA A 353 -19.01 -9.07 9.27
N MET A 354 -18.51 -7.84 9.17
CA MET A 354 -17.27 -7.55 8.45
C MET A 354 -16.37 -6.57 9.19
N PHE A 355 -15.09 -6.58 8.79
CA PHE A 355 -14.03 -5.82 9.42
C PHE A 355 -13.16 -5.12 8.38
N LYS A 356 -12.55 -3.99 8.76
CA LYS A 356 -11.74 -3.13 7.86
C LYS A 356 -10.60 -3.86 7.15
N PHE A 357 -10.05 -4.92 7.75
CA PHE A 357 -8.96 -5.67 7.14
C PHE A 357 -9.36 -6.41 5.85
N TYR A 358 -10.65 -6.70 5.63
CA TYR A 358 -11.16 -7.27 4.37
C TYR A 358 -10.96 -6.36 3.15
N LEU A 359 -10.60 -5.08 3.36
CA LEU A 359 -10.19 -4.19 2.27
C LEU A 359 -8.84 -4.59 1.64
N TYR A 360 -8.05 -5.45 2.29
CA TYR A 360 -6.67 -5.77 1.88
C TYR A 360 -6.51 -6.19 0.39
N PRO A 361 -7.35 -7.07 -0.19
CA PRO A 361 -7.28 -7.41 -1.61
C PRO A 361 -7.47 -6.23 -2.58
N THR A 362 -8.05 -5.13 -2.11
CA THR A 362 -8.32 -3.91 -2.89
C THR A 362 -7.14 -2.92 -2.81
N ILE A 363 -6.28 -3.01 -1.80
CA ILE A 363 -5.17 -2.06 -1.58
C ILE A 363 -4.27 -1.94 -2.81
N GLY A 364 -3.92 -3.08 -3.43
CA GLY A 364 -3.05 -3.11 -4.60
C GLY A 364 -3.54 -2.20 -5.74
N VAL A 365 -4.82 -2.26 -6.10
CA VAL A 365 -5.35 -1.42 -7.19
C VAL A 365 -5.37 0.06 -6.83
N MET A 366 -5.58 0.41 -5.56
CA MET A 366 -5.52 1.80 -5.10
C MET A 366 -4.11 2.38 -5.33
N CYS A 367 -3.08 1.63 -4.95
CA CYS A 367 -1.67 2.01 -5.17
C CYS A 367 -1.35 2.17 -6.67
N ILE A 368 -1.86 1.27 -7.52
CA ILE A 368 -1.68 1.34 -8.98
C ILE A 368 -2.31 2.62 -9.53
N VAL A 369 -3.58 2.88 -9.24
CA VAL A 369 -4.31 4.04 -9.77
C VAL A 369 -3.63 5.34 -9.34
N LEU A 370 -3.21 5.44 -8.06
CA LEU A 370 -2.48 6.62 -7.57
C LEU A 370 -1.16 6.82 -8.32
N ALA A 371 -0.39 5.76 -8.53
CA ALA A 371 0.85 5.83 -9.31
C ALA A 371 0.59 6.28 -10.77
N PHE A 372 -0.50 5.84 -11.40
CA PHE A 372 -0.88 6.30 -12.74
C PHE A 372 -1.31 7.76 -12.78
N ILE A 373 -2.04 8.23 -11.77
CA ILE A 373 -2.41 9.65 -11.64
C ILE A 373 -1.14 10.50 -11.54
N ILE A 374 -0.22 10.13 -10.64
CA ILE A 374 1.10 10.78 -10.51
C ILE A 374 1.82 10.79 -11.89
N ALA A 375 1.78 9.67 -12.61
CA ALA A 375 2.38 9.56 -13.94
C ALA A 375 1.76 10.44 -15.01
N LYS A 376 0.44 10.57 -15.03
CA LYS A 376 -0.24 11.45 -15.97
C LYS A 376 0.05 12.91 -15.64
N VAL A 377 -0.02 13.29 -14.37
CA VAL A 377 0.27 14.67 -13.98
C VAL A 377 1.73 15.04 -14.25
N TRP A 378 2.67 14.11 -14.03
CA TRP A 378 4.09 14.30 -14.40
C TRP A 378 4.26 14.67 -15.88
N THR A 379 3.42 14.14 -16.77
CA THR A 379 3.48 14.47 -18.20
C THR A 379 2.72 15.72 -18.61
N TRP A 380 1.79 16.18 -17.79
CA TRP A 380 0.96 17.36 -18.08
C TRP A 380 1.52 18.65 -17.47
N THR A 381 2.34 18.53 -16.43
CA THR A 381 2.93 19.67 -15.74
C THR A 381 4.29 20.03 -16.34
N PRO A 382 4.56 21.32 -16.63
CA PRO A 382 5.90 21.79 -16.91
C PRO A 382 6.87 21.31 -15.82
N LYS A 383 8.07 20.81 -16.18
CA LYS A 383 9.08 20.31 -15.21
C LYS A 383 9.38 21.26 -14.04
N ARG A 384 9.14 22.57 -14.21
CA ARG A 384 9.31 23.62 -13.19
C ARG A 384 8.17 23.70 -12.15
N THR A 385 6.96 23.22 -12.45
CA THR A 385 5.78 23.31 -11.56
C THR A 385 5.45 22.01 -10.83
N LEU A 386 6.09 20.92 -11.24
CA LEU A 386 5.85 19.57 -10.72
C LEU A 386 6.27 19.35 -9.25
N PRO A 387 7.38 19.94 -8.74
CA PRO A 387 7.66 19.91 -7.30
C PRO A 387 6.54 20.58 -6.48
N TRP A 388 6.00 21.71 -6.95
CA TRP A 388 4.90 22.43 -6.30
C TRP A 388 3.61 21.61 -6.24
N PHE A 389 3.34 20.83 -7.27
CA PHE A 389 2.18 19.96 -7.35
C PHE A 389 2.31 18.73 -6.44
N LEU A 390 3.49 18.09 -6.41
CA LEU A 390 3.76 16.98 -5.49
C LEU A 390 3.71 17.45 -4.03
N ILE A 391 4.17 18.67 -3.74
CA ILE A 391 4.00 19.31 -2.43
C ILE A 391 2.51 19.46 -2.10
N LEU A 392 1.68 19.98 -3.02
CA LEU A 392 0.25 20.15 -2.75
C LEU A 392 -0.51 18.84 -2.53
N LEU A 393 -0.11 17.75 -3.19
CA LEU A 393 -0.68 16.40 -2.98
C LEU A 393 -0.31 15.80 -1.63
N ILE A 394 0.90 16.10 -1.13
CA ILE A 394 1.40 15.63 0.17
C ILE A 394 0.89 16.52 1.31
N VAL A 395 0.73 17.83 1.08
CA VAL A 395 0.40 18.83 2.10
C VAL A 395 -1.12 19.08 2.20
N SER A 396 -1.91 18.80 1.16
CA SER A 396 -3.39 18.85 1.24
C SER A 396 -4.07 17.94 0.19
N PRO A 397 -4.55 16.75 0.59
CA PRO A 397 -5.24 15.82 -0.31
C PRO A 397 -6.46 16.46 -1.01
N ILE A 398 -7.14 17.39 -0.34
CA ILE A 398 -8.34 18.07 -0.83
C ILE A 398 -7.98 19.15 -1.86
N THR A 399 -6.98 20.00 -1.58
CA THR A 399 -6.64 21.13 -2.45
C THR A 399 -5.95 20.67 -3.74
N GLY A 400 -5.09 19.65 -3.69
CA GLY A 400 -4.47 19.06 -4.87
C GLY A 400 -5.49 18.43 -5.83
N THR A 401 -6.50 17.75 -5.29
CA THR A 401 -7.59 17.11 -6.05
C THR A 401 -8.56 18.14 -6.62
N LEU A 402 -8.94 19.18 -5.86
CA LEU A 402 -9.81 20.26 -6.35
C LEU A 402 -9.15 21.04 -7.50
N CYS A 403 -7.83 21.30 -7.41
CA CYS A 403 -7.08 21.93 -8.49
C CYS A 403 -7.04 21.06 -9.76
N LEU A 404 -6.97 19.73 -9.63
CA LEU A 404 -7.08 18.78 -10.75
C LEU A 404 -8.43 18.85 -11.45
N VAL A 405 -9.52 18.86 -10.68
CA VAL A 405 -10.89 18.93 -11.21
C VAL A 405 -11.13 20.26 -11.92
N VAL A 406 -10.77 21.39 -11.29
CA VAL A 406 -11.00 22.74 -11.81
C VAL A 406 -10.18 23.03 -13.07
N ALA A 407 -8.91 22.64 -13.10
CA ALA A 407 -8.06 22.89 -14.27
C ALA A 407 -8.42 21.98 -15.46
N TYR A 408 -8.91 20.76 -15.20
CA TYR A 408 -9.47 19.91 -16.25
C TYR A 408 -10.79 20.47 -16.80
N ALA A 409 -11.67 20.97 -15.93
CA ALA A 409 -12.97 21.53 -16.31
C ALA A 409 -12.86 22.85 -17.10
N THR A 410 -11.86 23.68 -16.82
CA THR A 410 -11.78 25.06 -17.37
C THR A 410 -10.94 25.20 -18.64
N LYS A 411 -10.26 24.14 -19.12
CA LYS A 411 -9.32 24.17 -20.26
C LYS A 411 -8.29 25.32 -20.24
N ARG A 412 -8.07 25.97 -19.08
CA ARG A 412 -7.12 27.08 -18.91
C ARG A 412 -5.70 26.56 -18.73
N THR A 413 -4.71 27.37 -19.11
CA THR A 413 -3.29 27.03 -18.88
C THR A 413 -2.97 27.08 -17.39
N TRP A 414 -2.53 25.93 -16.85
CA TRP A 414 -2.17 25.71 -15.45
C TRP A 414 -1.25 26.78 -14.82
N ALA A 415 -0.42 27.42 -15.63
CA ALA A 415 0.50 28.47 -15.19
C ALA A 415 -0.21 29.76 -14.72
N SER A 416 -1.43 30.05 -15.18
CA SER A 416 -2.15 31.28 -14.76
C SER A 416 -2.82 31.09 -13.41
N ALA A 417 -3.51 29.96 -13.19
CA ALA A 417 -4.16 29.62 -11.92
C ALA A 417 -3.15 29.55 -10.76
N LEU A 418 -2.01 28.88 -11.00
CA LEU A 418 -0.94 28.75 -10.01
C LEU A 418 -0.28 30.10 -9.68
N ARG A 419 -0.09 30.99 -10.66
CA ARG A 419 0.52 32.31 -10.46
C ARG A 419 -0.36 33.25 -9.64
N THR A 420 -1.67 33.20 -9.83
CA THR A 420 -2.61 34.03 -9.06
C THR A 420 -2.65 33.56 -7.61
N ALA A 421 -2.77 32.25 -7.36
CA ALA A 421 -2.77 31.68 -6.01
C ALA A 421 -1.45 31.96 -5.25
N LEU A 422 -0.31 31.83 -5.92
CA LEU A 422 1.02 32.12 -5.34
C LEU A 422 1.21 33.62 -5.01
N ARG A 423 0.68 34.55 -5.82
CA ARG A 423 0.82 35.99 -5.57
C ARG A 423 0.07 36.47 -4.33
N TRP A 424 -1.11 35.90 -4.06
CA TRP A 424 -1.90 36.25 -2.88
C TRP A 424 -1.31 35.64 -1.60
N SER A 425 -0.87 34.38 -1.66
CA SER A 425 -0.24 33.70 -0.52
C SER A 425 1.11 34.32 -0.12
N LEU A 426 1.94 34.76 -1.08
CA LEU A 426 3.22 35.44 -0.78
C LEU A 426 3.07 36.83 -0.14
N ARG A 427 2.02 37.60 -0.47
CA ARG A 427 1.82 38.95 0.10
C ARG A 427 1.32 38.90 1.54
N ILE A 428 0.47 37.93 1.85
CA ILE A 428 -0.02 37.64 3.21
C ILE A 428 1.13 37.07 4.07
N PHE A 429 2.00 36.25 3.47
CA PHE A 429 3.16 35.63 4.10
C PHE A 429 4.23 36.62 4.61
N VAL A 430 4.62 37.64 3.85
CA VAL A 430 5.69 38.58 4.26
C VAL A 430 5.28 39.45 5.45
N ILE A 431 4.02 39.84 5.52
CA ILE A 431 3.48 40.66 6.61
C ILE A 431 3.29 39.82 7.88
N GLY A 432 2.83 38.56 7.75
CA GLY A 432 2.71 37.62 8.87
C GLY A 432 4.05 37.09 9.42
N PHE A 433 5.06 36.94 8.55
CA PHE A 433 6.41 36.45 8.90
C PHE A 433 7.14 37.38 9.89
N LEU A 434 7.06 38.70 9.67
CA LEU A 434 7.74 39.70 10.50
C LEU A 434 7.10 39.87 11.89
N LEU A 435 5.77 39.75 11.97
CA LEU A 435 5.03 39.94 13.21
C LEU A 435 5.03 38.70 14.12
N GLY A 436 5.02 37.48 13.54
CA GLY A 436 5.02 36.24 14.30
C GLY A 436 6.38 35.85 14.90
N HIS A 437 7.50 36.22 14.28
CA HIS A 437 8.84 35.83 14.76
C HIS A 437 9.33 36.67 15.95
N LEU A 438 8.90 37.93 16.09
CA LEU A 438 9.23 38.74 17.27
C LEU A 438 8.57 38.22 18.55
N ALA A 439 7.41 37.55 18.43
CA ALA A 439 6.65 37.01 19.55
C ALA A 439 7.15 35.61 20.01
N VAL A 440 7.68 34.80 19.10
CA VAL A 440 8.14 33.43 19.39
C VAL A 440 9.56 33.40 19.94
N PHE A 441 10.41 34.36 19.57
CA PHE A 441 11.78 34.45 20.09
C PHE A 441 11.84 34.74 21.60
N THR A 442 10.82 35.41 22.15
CA THR A 442 10.64 35.66 23.59
C THR A 442 10.15 34.44 24.37
N ILE A 443 9.44 33.51 23.72
CA ILE A 443 8.84 32.32 24.37
C ILE A 443 9.84 31.14 24.40
N TRP A 444 10.77 31.08 23.44
CA TRP A 444 11.67 29.93 23.25
C TRP A 444 12.77 29.73 24.30
N PHE A 445 13.08 30.75 25.11
CA PHE A 445 14.21 30.70 26.04
C PHE A 445 13.87 30.28 27.49
N TRP A 446 12.65 29.80 27.76
CA TRP A 446 12.17 29.65 29.15
C TRP A 446 11.53 28.30 29.54
N HIS A 447 11.89 27.18 28.90
CA HIS A 447 11.46 25.88 29.41
C HIS A 447 12.43 24.69 29.16
N ASP A 448 12.97 24.22 30.29
CA ASP A 448 13.62 22.93 30.64
C ASP A 448 14.55 22.21 29.62
N PRO A 449 15.87 22.06 29.93
CA PRO A 449 16.84 21.34 29.08
C PRO A 449 16.82 19.80 29.15
N THR A 450 15.96 19.15 29.94
CA THR A 450 16.11 17.72 30.31
C THR A 450 15.34 16.69 29.45
N ASP A 451 14.68 17.11 28.37
CA ASP A 451 13.75 16.25 27.62
C ASP A 451 14.43 15.48 26.46
N HIS A 452 14.49 14.15 26.54
CA HIS A 452 15.27 13.27 25.64
C HIS A 452 14.61 12.91 24.28
N ASP A 453 13.35 13.31 24.05
CA ASP A 453 12.56 12.95 22.84
C ASP A 453 12.90 13.75 21.57
N PHE A 454 14.18 14.09 21.36
CA PHE A 454 14.57 15.14 20.42
C PHE A 454 15.16 14.61 19.10
N PRO A 455 14.81 15.21 17.94
CA PRO A 455 15.65 15.08 16.74
C PRO A 455 17.00 15.71 17.04
N SER A 456 18.12 14.96 16.89
CA SER A 456 19.48 15.35 17.30
C SER A 456 19.70 16.87 17.44
N TRP A 457 20.11 17.36 18.61
CA TRP A 457 20.33 18.79 18.91
C TRP A 457 20.97 19.64 17.78
N PRO A 458 21.94 19.12 16.99
CA PRO A 458 22.47 19.84 15.82
C PRO A 458 21.45 20.23 14.75
N LEU A 459 20.40 19.42 14.52
CA LEU A 459 19.35 19.69 13.51
C LEU A 459 18.48 20.89 13.91
N VAL A 460 18.14 21.01 15.19
CA VAL A 460 17.25 22.08 15.67
C VAL A 460 17.99 23.41 15.75
N VAL A 461 19.21 23.43 16.25
CA VAL A 461 20.05 24.65 16.27
C VAL A 461 20.27 25.18 14.85
N LEU A 462 20.47 24.27 13.87
CA LEU A 462 20.69 24.65 12.49
C LEU A 462 19.40 24.84 11.67
N THR A 463 18.21 24.61 12.24
CA THR A 463 16.94 24.77 11.53
C THR A 463 16.75 26.22 11.08
N ILE A 464 16.94 27.19 11.98
CA ILE A 464 16.78 28.62 11.64
C ILE A 464 17.79 29.06 10.56
N PRO A 465 19.11 28.82 10.71
CA PRO A 465 20.08 29.13 9.65
C PRO A 465 19.79 28.43 8.32
N ALA A 466 19.36 27.15 8.35
CA ALA A 466 19.10 26.37 7.16
C ALA A 466 17.88 26.87 6.38
N ILE A 467 16.79 27.17 7.08
CA ILE A 467 15.58 27.71 6.46
C ILE A 467 15.82 29.14 5.99
N ALA A 468 16.52 29.99 6.76
CA ALA A 468 16.90 31.33 6.33
C ALA A 468 17.76 31.30 5.05
N PHE A 469 18.75 30.40 4.98
CA PHE A 469 19.55 30.19 3.78
C PHE A 469 18.69 29.74 2.58
N SER A 470 17.72 28.86 2.82
CA SER A 470 16.79 28.39 1.79
C SER A 470 15.87 29.49 1.29
N VAL A 471 15.35 30.34 2.17
CA VAL A 471 14.55 31.53 1.80
C VAL A 471 15.40 32.53 1.01
N TYR A 472 16.64 32.79 1.45
CA TYR A 472 17.57 33.65 0.71
C TYR A 472 17.81 33.14 -0.72
N TRP A 473 18.12 31.85 -0.90
CA TRP A 473 18.35 31.26 -2.23
C TRP A 473 17.05 31.05 -3.03
N ALA A 474 15.90 31.00 -2.37
CA ALA A 474 14.60 31.01 -3.04
C ALA A 474 14.38 32.31 -3.82
N THR A 475 14.83 33.46 -3.30
CA THR A 475 14.78 34.75 -4.04
C THR A 475 15.60 34.72 -5.34
N ARG A 476 16.59 33.81 -5.43
CA ARG A 476 17.43 33.60 -6.61
C ARG A 476 16.90 32.50 -7.55
N LYS A 477 15.64 32.11 -7.39
CA LYS A 477 14.93 31.10 -8.21
C LYS A 477 15.54 29.70 -8.17
N ASN A 478 16.25 29.32 -7.09
CA ASN A 478 16.76 27.95 -6.93
C ASN A 478 15.61 27.00 -6.54
N SER A 479 15.27 26.05 -7.41
CA SER A 479 14.13 25.14 -7.22
C SER A 479 14.18 24.34 -5.92
N LEU A 480 15.37 23.91 -5.47
CA LEU A 480 15.52 23.09 -4.26
C LEU A 480 15.41 23.93 -2.98
N SER A 481 15.93 25.16 -3.01
CA SER A 481 15.81 26.11 -1.90
C SER A 481 14.37 26.61 -1.73
N ILE A 482 13.66 26.89 -2.83
CA ILE A 482 12.25 27.23 -2.75
C ILE A 482 11.47 26.04 -2.19
N PHE A 483 11.75 24.80 -2.66
CA PHE A 483 11.10 23.57 -2.17
C PHE A 483 11.25 23.38 -0.66
N ALA A 484 12.48 23.48 -0.14
CA ALA A 484 12.73 23.38 1.30
C ALA A 484 12.00 24.48 2.09
N ALA A 485 12.04 25.73 1.62
CA ALA A 485 11.37 26.84 2.29
C ALA A 485 9.84 26.68 2.34
N LEU A 486 9.22 26.24 1.24
CA LEU A 486 7.78 26.08 1.16
C LEU A 486 7.28 24.79 1.83
N TRP A 487 8.06 23.72 1.86
CA TRP A 487 7.77 22.55 2.70
C TRP A 487 7.75 22.99 4.18
N PHE A 488 8.83 23.59 4.68
CA PHE A 488 8.90 24.04 6.08
C PHE A 488 7.76 25.01 6.44
N ALA A 489 7.40 25.91 5.51
CA ALA A 489 6.27 26.81 5.70
C ALA A 489 4.92 26.07 5.77
N GLY A 490 4.71 25.10 4.88
CA GLY A 490 3.47 24.34 4.81
C GLY A 490 3.24 23.42 6.01
N THR A 491 4.31 22.94 6.63
CA THR A 491 4.23 21.98 7.74
C THR A 491 4.42 22.61 9.12
N TYR A 492 5.36 23.55 9.29
CA TYR A 492 5.63 24.14 10.61
C TYR A 492 4.98 25.52 10.80
N LEU A 493 5.09 26.41 9.81
CA LEU A 493 4.54 27.78 9.95
C LEU A 493 3.01 27.78 9.95
N SER A 494 2.38 26.83 9.25
CA SER A 494 0.93 26.61 9.31
C SER A 494 0.45 26.29 10.72
N LEU A 495 1.22 25.49 11.47
CA LEU A 495 0.90 25.15 12.85
C LEU A 495 1.03 26.36 13.78
N ILE A 496 2.04 27.21 13.58
CA ILE A 496 2.16 28.48 14.33
C ILE A 496 0.94 29.36 14.06
N ALA A 497 0.50 29.47 12.80
CA ALA A 497 -0.71 30.22 12.48
C ALA A 497 -1.96 29.61 13.15
N THR A 498 -2.08 28.28 13.18
CA THR A 498 -3.17 27.61 13.91
C THR A 498 -3.16 27.94 15.39
N VAL A 499 -2.00 27.92 16.05
CA VAL A 499 -1.86 28.25 17.48
C VAL A 499 -2.28 29.68 17.76
N LEU A 500 -1.82 30.62 16.94
CA LEU A 500 -2.18 32.04 17.09
C LEU A 500 -3.67 32.31 16.89
N ILE A 501 -4.37 31.45 16.15
CA ILE A 501 -5.81 31.58 15.86
C ILE A 501 -6.67 30.83 16.87
N THR A 502 -6.25 29.64 17.29
CA THR A 502 -7.09 28.70 18.05
C THR A 502 -6.61 28.49 19.49
N ASP A 503 -5.56 29.17 19.92
CA ASP A 503 -4.91 29.03 21.23
C ASP A 503 -4.57 27.56 21.58
N ARG A 504 -4.16 26.79 20.57
CA ARG A 504 -3.85 25.36 20.76
C ARG A 504 -2.48 25.15 21.39
N VAL A 505 -2.38 24.18 22.29
CA VAL A 505 -1.10 23.70 22.84
C VAL A 505 -0.27 23.04 21.74
N MET A 506 1.01 23.43 21.66
CA MET A 506 2.00 22.84 20.75
C MET A 506 2.94 21.90 21.49
N PHE A 507 3.19 20.74 20.90
CA PHE A 507 4.20 19.80 21.36
C PHE A 507 5.43 19.82 20.43
N LYS A 508 6.60 19.48 20.99
CA LYS A 508 7.89 19.51 20.28
C LYS A 508 7.89 18.60 19.04
N PHE A 509 7.21 17.46 19.07
CA PHE A 509 7.13 16.51 17.94
C PHE A 509 6.40 17.06 16.70
N TYR A 510 5.67 18.18 16.81
CA TYR A 510 5.07 18.84 15.65
C TYR A 510 6.08 19.43 14.66
N LEU A 511 7.36 19.52 15.03
CA LEU A 511 8.45 19.84 14.11
C LEU A 511 8.77 18.66 13.15
N TYR A 512 8.40 17.43 13.50
CA TYR A 512 8.78 16.22 12.77
C TYR A 512 8.44 16.23 11.28
N PRO A 513 7.22 16.66 10.84
CA PRO A 513 6.89 16.75 9.41
C PRO A 513 7.76 17.74 8.63
N SER A 514 8.49 18.62 9.32
CA SER A 514 9.34 19.67 8.75
C SER A 514 10.82 19.28 8.70
N ILE A 515 11.21 18.15 9.31
CA ILE A 515 12.61 17.69 9.36
C ILE A 515 13.16 17.47 7.94
N GLY A 516 12.35 16.92 7.03
CA GLY A 516 12.77 16.73 5.64
C GLY A 516 13.16 18.04 4.94
N ALA A 517 12.44 19.13 5.21
CA ALA A 517 12.76 20.46 4.69
C ALA A 517 14.10 20.98 5.25
N VAL A 518 14.33 20.77 6.55
CA VAL A 518 15.58 21.15 7.23
C VAL A 518 16.76 20.35 6.67
N CYS A 519 16.62 19.04 6.49
CA CYS A 519 17.66 18.18 5.91
C CYS A 519 18.04 18.62 4.49
N ILE A 520 17.07 18.97 3.64
CA ILE A 520 17.34 19.48 2.28
C ILE A 520 18.07 20.82 2.33
N ALA A 521 17.63 21.72 3.22
CA ALA A 521 18.26 23.01 3.43
C ALA A 521 19.72 22.87 3.90
N LEU A 522 19.99 21.94 4.83
CA LEU A 522 21.33 21.62 5.30
C LEU A 522 22.19 20.98 4.22
N ALA A 523 21.64 20.04 3.45
CA ALA A 523 22.34 19.43 2.33
C ALA A 523 22.76 20.47 1.28
N LEU A 524 21.92 21.48 1.04
CA LEU A 524 22.26 22.60 0.16
C LEU A 524 23.39 23.48 0.71
N ILE A 525 23.37 23.77 2.01
CA ILE A 525 24.46 24.49 2.69
C ILE A 525 25.76 23.71 2.55
N ILE A 526 25.74 22.42 2.90
CA ILE A 526 26.89 21.52 2.84
C ILE A 526 27.44 21.45 1.40
N ALA A 527 26.59 21.21 0.41
CA ALA A 527 27.00 21.15 -0.99
C ALA A 527 27.64 22.47 -1.46
N LYS A 528 27.12 23.62 -0.99
CA LYS A 528 27.67 24.93 -1.34
C LYS A 528 28.99 25.20 -0.65
N LEU A 529 29.12 24.89 0.65
CA LEU A 529 30.38 25.01 1.40
C LEU A 529 31.46 24.11 0.79
N TRP A 530 31.09 22.89 0.41
CA TRP A 530 31.98 21.95 -0.26
C TRP A 530 32.45 22.47 -1.63
N GLY A 531 31.52 22.98 -2.45
CA GLY A 531 31.83 23.60 -3.74
C GLY A 531 32.59 24.92 -3.65
N LEU A 532 32.48 25.65 -2.53
CA LEU A 532 33.31 26.82 -2.24
C LEU A 532 34.74 26.38 -1.85
N SER A 533 34.89 25.29 -1.10
CA SER A 533 36.21 24.76 -0.72
C SER A 533 37.06 24.45 -1.96
N SER A 534 36.48 23.87 -3.01
CA SER A 534 37.21 23.50 -4.23
C SER A 534 37.67 24.71 -5.06
N LYS A 535 37.08 25.90 -4.84
CA LYS A 535 37.39 27.13 -5.57
C LYS A 535 38.34 28.08 -4.82
N ARG A 536 38.69 27.79 -3.57
CA ARG A 536 39.59 28.64 -2.76
C ARG A 536 41.04 28.32 -3.04
N GLU A 537 41.84 29.34 -3.35
CA GLU A 537 43.28 29.21 -3.60
C GLU A 537 44.09 28.90 -2.34
N SER A 538 43.69 29.46 -1.18
CA SER A 538 44.33 29.16 0.11
C SER A 538 44.07 27.72 0.56
N LYS A 539 45.16 26.94 0.67
CA LYS A 539 45.16 25.56 1.17
C LYS A 539 44.55 25.46 2.57
N LYS A 540 44.83 26.43 3.45
CA LYS A 540 44.28 26.48 4.82
C LYS A 540 42.75 26.67 4.82
N ALA A 541 42.23 27.58 4.00
CA ALA A 541 40.79 27.84 3.91
C ALA A 541 40.01 26.66 3.30
N ARG A 542 40.61 25.96 2.32
CA ARG A 542 40.04 24.75 1.72
C ARG A 542 39.95 23.61 2.74
N TRP A 543 41.00 23.39 3.51
CA TRP A 543 41.02 22.39 4.57
C TRP A 543 40.02 22.71 5.68
N ALA A 544 39.98 23.97 6.15
CA ALA A 544 39.03 24.39 7.19
C ALA A 544 37.56 24.10 6.81
N LEU A 545 37.13 24.44 5.59
CA LEU A 545 35.76 24.20 5.12
C LEU A 545 35.41 22.71 4.96
N ARG A 546 36.37 21.90 4.53
CA ARG A 546 36.19 20.44 4.41
C ARG A 546 36.15 19.77 5.77
N SER A 547 37.06 20.13 6.67
CA SER A 547 37.08 19.64 8.04
C SER A 547 35.79 19.98 8.76
N LEU A 548 35.28 21.22 8.64
CA LEU A 548 33.99 21.61 9.23
C LEU A 548 32.83 20.72 8.76
N THR A 549 32.77 20.43 7.47
CA THR A 549 31.72 19.58 6.89
C THR A 549 31.80 18.13 7.40
N ILE A 550 33.02 17.57 7.41
CA ILE A 550 33.27 16.20 7.86
C ILE A 550 33.00 16.08 9.37
N SER A 551 33.49 17.02 10.18
CA SER A 551 33.23 17.07 11.62
C SER A 551 31.75 17.16 11.95
N PHE A 552 30.97 17.95 11.19
CA PHE A 552 29.51 17.99 11.35
C PHE A 552 28.84 16.64 11.07
N LEU A 553 29.21 15.97 9.97
CA LEU A 553 28.63 14.67 9.60
C LEU A 553 28.99 13.57 10.61
N ILE A 554 30.25 13.54 11.08
CA ILE A 554 30.71 12.61 12.11
C ILE A 554 30.00 12.90 13.44
N GLY A 555 29.91 14.17 13.84
CA GLY A 555 29.21 14.57 15.06
C GLY A 555 27.73 14.21 15.02
N HIS A 556 27.05 14.44 13.89
CA HIS A 556 25.65 14.07 13.71
C HIS A 556 25.42 12.55 13.77
N LEU A 557 26.31 11.76 13.15
CA LEU A 557 26.28 10.30 13.25
C LEU A 557 26.54 9.81 14.67
N ALA A 558 27.50 10.42 15.39
CA ALA A 558 27.78 10.10 16.79
C ALA A 558 26.58 10.40 17.69
N VAL A 559 25.93 11.55 17.52
CA VAL A 559 24.69 11.88 18.26
C VAL A 559 23.56 10.91 17.92
N PHE A 560 23.40 10.52 16.65
CA PHE A 560 22.43 9.50 16.25
C PHE A 560 22.69 8.17 16.96
N ILE A 561 23.94 7.70 17.00
CA ILE A 561 24.31 6.45 17.67
C ILE A 561 24.05 6.54 19.18
N ILE A 562 24.45 7.63 19.83
CA ILE A 562 24.28 7.84 21.28
C ILE A 562 22.80 7.92 21.67
N MET A 563 21.98 8.58 20.86
CA MET A 563 20.53 8.75 21.10
C MET A 563 19.68 7.58 20.56
N SER A 564 20.29 6.60 19.90
CA SER A 564 19.57 5.48 19.32
C SER A 564 19.26 4.43 20.39
N PRO A 565 18.03 3.87 20.44
CA PRO A 565 17.66 2.84 21.41
C PRO A 565 18.49 1.55 21.29
N TYR A 566 19.26 1.40 20.21
CA TYR A 566 20.09 0.21 19.96
C TYR A 566 21.40 0.17 20.75
N THR A 567 21.87 1.25 21.37
CA THR A 567 23.18 1.25 22.07
C THR A 567 23.09 0.96 23.56
N GLY A 568 21.89 0.91 24.16
CA GLY A 568 21.72 0.73 25.61
C GLY A 568 22.32 1.85 26.47
N LEU A 569 22.84 2.92 25.86
CA LEU A 569 23.44 4.09 26.53
C LEU A 569 22.40 5.16 26.88
N ALA A 570 21.23 5.12 26.24
CA ALA A 570 20.07 5.88 26.68
C ALA A 570 19.35 5.06 27.76
N THR A 571 19.81 5.15 29.01
CA THR A 571 19.00 4.76 30.17
C THR A 571 17.87 5.79 30.36
N PRO A 572 16.69 5.35 30.82
CA PRO A 572 15.48 6.18 30.91
C PRO A 572 15.64 7.44 31.76
#